data_AF-A0A382TGX3-F1
#
_entry.id   AF-A0A382TGX3-F1
#
_cell.length_a   1.000
_cell.length_b   1.000
_cell.length_c   1.000
_cell.angle_alpha   90.00
_cell.angle_beta   90.00
_cell.angle_gamma   90.00
#
_symmetry.space_group_name_H-M   'P 1'
#
loop_
_entity.id
_entity.type
_entity.pdbx_description
1 polymer ?
#
loop_
_entity_poly.entity_id
_entity_poly.type
_entity_poly.pdbx_seq_one_letter_code
_entity_poly.pdbx_strand_id
1 'polypeptide(L)'
;MLYFDHNATTPLCPAARDAWIEANEQYVGNPSSPHRLGARADKAMADAREQLAGFLGCSPLDIVWTSGATESNNLVLHHYAQALGSDGEVWVSAIEHPCVLEAARRYFGDRAKMLPVTPDGILDLDILTEQLATQR
;
A
#
# COMPACT_ATOMS: atom_id res chain seq x y z
N MET A 1 23.01 -23.02 -2.58
CA MET A 1 21.60 -23.15 -3.02
C MET A 1 21.26 -21.89 -3.77
N LEU A 2 20.75 -21.99 -5.00
CA LEU A 2 20.32 -20.83 -5.80
C LEU A 2 18.86 -20.53 -5.47
N TYR A 3 18.52 -19.26 -5.26
CA TYR A 3 17.17 -18.80 -4.91
C TYR A 3 16.59 -18.04 -6.09
N PHE A 4 15.50 -18.54 -6.67
CA PHE A 4 14.86 -17.98 -7.88
C PHE A 4 13.40 -17.58 -7.63
N ASP A 5 13.05 -17.23 -6.39
CA ASP A 5 11.67 -16.87 -5.99
C ASP A 5 11.59 -15.47 -5.35
N HIS A 6 12.31 -14.51 -5.95
CA HIS A 6 12.41 -13.14 -5.44
C HIS A 6 11.07 -12.37 -5.43
N ASN A 7 10.09 -12.83 -6.21
CA ASN A 7 8.74 -12.26 -6.21
C ASN A 7 7.95 -12.62 -4.94
N ALA A 8 8.25 -13.74 -4.27
CA ALA A 8 7.61 -14.09 -3.01
C ALA A 8 8.22 -13.32 -1.83
N THR A 9 9.55 -13.28 -1.76
CA THR A 9 10.30 -12.46 -0.82
C THR A 9 11.75 -12.33 -1.28
N THR A 10 12.49 -11.36 -0.75
CA THR A 10 13.89 -11.15 -1.09
C THR A 10 14.72 -11.04 0.20
N PRO A 11 15.92 -11.66 0.26
CA PRO A 11 16.83 -11.45 1.37
C PRO A 11 17.11 -9.97 1.58
N LEU A 12 17.07 -9.53 2.85
CA LEU A 12 17.32 -8.13 3.19
C LEU A 12 18.69 -7.71 2.68
N CYS A 13 18.75 -6.62 1.90
CA CYS A 13 20.02 -6.12 1.42
C CYS A 13 20.87 -5.62 2.61
N PRO A 14 22.22 -5.69 2.54
CA PRO A 14 23.08 -5.33 3.67
C PRO A 14 22.81 -3.92 4.23
N ALA A 15 22.62 -2.94 3.35
CA ALA A 15 22.33 -1.56 3.76
C ALA A 15 21.02 -1.43 4.55
N ALA A 16 19.95 -2.12 4.14
CA ALA A 16 18.68 -2.10 4.85
C ALA A 16 18.76 -2.84 6.20
N ARG A 17 19.53 -3.94 6.25
CA ARG A 17 19.80 -4.65 7.51
C ARG A 17 20.52 -3.76 8.51
N ASP A 18 21.58 -3.09 8.08
CA ASP A 18 22.41 -2.28 8.96
C ASP A 18 21.61 -1.06 9.48
N ALA A 19 20.81 -0.42 8.62
CA ALA A 19 19.89 0.65 9.01
C ALA A 19 18.81 0.17 10.01
N TRP A 20 18.28 -1.05 9.83
CA TRP A 20 17.30 -1.63 10.76
C TRP A 20 17.91 -1.91 12.14
N ILE A 21 19.11 -2.50 12.18
CA ILE A 21 19.85 -2.75 13.44
C ILE A 21 20.11 -1.42 14.15
N GLU A 22 20.66 -0.43 13.43
CA GLU A 22 20.93 0.88 13.97
C GLU A 22 19.67 1.53 14.55
N ALA A 23 18.56 1.49 13.81
CA ALA A 23 17.31 2.07 14.27
C ALA A 23 16.80 1.40 15.55
N ASN A 24 16.87 0.07 15.60
CA ASN A 24 16.43 -0.72 16.75
C ASN A 24 17.28 -0.48 18.01
N GLU A 25 18.58 -0.22 17.85
CA GLU A 25 19.48 0.08 18.97
C GLU A 25 19.39 1.54 19.42
N GLN A 26 19.23 2.48 18.49
CA GLN A 26 19.30 3.92 18.79
C GLN A 26 17.97 4.54 19.22
N TYR A 27 16.83 4.00 18.76
CA TYR A 27 15.51 4.62 18.91
C TYR A 27 14.52 3.71 19.66
N VAL A 28 14.85 3.40 20.92
CA VAL A 28 14.03 2.52 21.78
C VAL A 28 12.79 3.19 22.39
N GLY A 29 12.64 4.51 22.23
CA GLY A 29 11.55 5.27 22.83
C GLY A 29 10.24 5.09 22.06
N ASN A 30 9.11 5.07 22.77
CA ASN A 30 7.80 5.18 22.12
C ASN A 30 7.64 6.58 21.51
N PRO A 31 7.43 6.71 20.18
CA PRO A 31 7.32 8.02 19.52
C PRO A 31 6.12 8.85 20.00
N SER A 32 5.08 8.21 20.58
CA SER A 32 3.95 8.93 21.17
C SER A 32 4.25 9.52 22.56
N SER A 33 5.42 9.24 23.14
CA SER A 33 5.79 9.75 24.45
C SER A 33 6.40 11.15 24.37
N PRO A 34 6.00 12.10 25.23
CA PRO A 34 6.50 13.49 25.20
C PRO A 34 7.93 13.65 25.73
N HIS A 35 8.51 12.61 26.33
CA HIS A 35 9.87 12.66 26.87
C HIS A 35 10.92 12.59 25.76
N ARG A 36 12.16 13.02 26.06
CA ARG A 36 13.26 13.12 25.09
C ARG A 36 13.50 11.88 24.23
N LEU A 37 13.38 10.68 24.79
CA LEU A 37 13.57 9.44 24.03
C LEU A 37 12.45 9.19 23.00
N GLY A 38 11.23 9.62 23.31
CA GLY A 38 10.07 9.48 22.42
C GLY A 38 10.14 10.52 21.31
N ALA A 39 10.44 11.78 21.65
CA ALA A 39 10.71 12.83 20.67
C ALA A 39 11.86 12.47 19.70
N ARG A 40 12.90 11.76 20.18
CA ARG A 40 13.99 11.26 19.32
C ARG A 40 13.50 10.20 18.34
N ALA A 41 12.68 9.25 18.78
CA ALA A 41 12.11 8.21 17.93
C ALA A 41 11.10 8.78 16.91
N ASP A 42 10.26 9.71 17.35
CA ASP A 42 9.31 10.42 16.49
C ASP A 42 10.04 11.20 15.38
N LYS A 43 11.09 11.94 15.75
CA LYS A 43 11.96 12.61 14.78
C LYS A 43 12.57 11.63 13.78
N ALA A 44 13.06 10.47 14.21
CA ALA A 44 13.64 9.48 13.30
C ALA A 44 12.60 8.95 12.29
N MET A 45 11.35 8.71 12.73
CA MET A 45 10.27 8.33 11.81
C MET A 45 9.87 9.46 10.85
N ALA A 46 9.87 10.71 11.32
CA ALA A 46 9.59 11.88 10.48
C ALA A 46 10.67 12.07 9.40
N ASP A 47 11.95 11.99 9.79
CA ASP A 47 13.09 12.09 8.87
C ASP A 47 13.05 10.97 7.82
N ALA A 48 12.72 9.73 8.22
CA ALA A 48 12.53 8.61 7.29
C ALA A 48 11.37 8.83 6.31
N ARG A 49 10.26 9.41 6.79
CA ARG A 49 9.10 9.77 5.97
C ARG A 49 9.44 10.85 4.95
N GLU A 50 10.19 11.88 5.35
CA GLU A 50 10.65 12.95 4.47
C GLU A 50 11.58 12.41 3.37
N GLN A 51 12.51 11.52 3.72
CA GLN A 51 13.40 10.88 2.74
C GLN A 51 12.61 10.04 1.71
N LEU A 52 11.66 9.22 2.17
CA LEU A 52 10.83 8.42 1.27
C LEU A 52 9.95 9.30 0.38
N ALA A 53 9.38 10.37 0.94
CA ALA A 53 8.57 11.33 0.18
C ALA A 53 9.40 12.03 -0.90
N GLY A 54 10.62 12.44 -0.58
CA GLY A 54 11.56 13.01 -1.56
C GLY A 54 11.92 12.04 -2.68
N PHE A 55 12.08 10.74 -2.37
CA PHE A 55 12.31 9.70 -3.36
C PHE A 55 11.08 9.44 -4.26
N LEU A 56 9.88 9.44 -3.67
CA LEU A 56 8.62 9.20 -4.38
C LEU A 56 8.08 10.45 -5.11
N GLY A 57 8.60 11.64 -4.80
CA GLY A 57 8.10 12.90 -5.35
C GLY A 57 6.73 13.32 -4.82
N CYS A 58 6.40 12.95 -3.57
CA CYS A 58 5.12 13.28 -2.92
C CYS A 58 5.31 14.10 -1.64
N SER A 59 4.20 14.52 -1.01
CA SER A 59 4.25 15.14 0.32
C SER A 59 4.53 14.08 1.38
N PRO A 60 5.31 14.37 2.44
CA PRO A 60 5.41 13.48 3.59
C PRO A 60 4.04 13.11 4.18
N LEU A 61 3.06 14.01 4.10
CA LEU A 61 1.71 13.77 4.59
C LEU A 61 0.91 12.74 3.75
N ASP A 62 1.39 12.41 2.54
CA ASP A 62 0.76 11.39 1.68
C ASP A 62 1.17 9.97 2.08
N ILE A 63 2.15 9.80 2.98
CA ILE A 63 2.70 8.51 3.38
C ILE A 63 2.08 8.07 4.71
N VAL A 64 1.56 6.84 4.75
CA VAL A 64 1.12 6.16 5.97
C VAL A 64 1.94 4.88 6.12
N TRP A 65 2.48 4.64 7.32
CA TRP A 65 3.20 3.40 7.62
C TRP A 65 2.21 2.31 8.01
N THR A 66 2.35 1.13 7.40
CA THR A 66 1.60 -0.10 7.72
C THR A 66 2.58 -1.27 7.79
N SER A 67 2.16 -2.41 8.33
CA SER A 67 2.99 -3.62 8.42
C SER A 67 3.35 -4.23 7.05
N GLY A 68 2.60 -3.91 5.99
CA GLY A 68 2.92 -4.32 4.62
C GLY A 68 1.75 -4.11 3.66
N ALA A 69 1.97 -4.45 2.38
CA ALA A 69 1.02 -4.17 1.30
C ALA A 69 -0.38 -4.76 1.51
N THR A 70 -0.49 -5.94 2.15
CA THR A 70 -1.81 -6.52 2.49
C THR A 70 -2.62 -5.62 3.42
N GLU A 71 -1.98 -5.06 4.46
CA GLU A 71 -2.63 -4.10 5.36
C GLU A 71 -2.94 -2.79 4.62
N SER A 72 -1.99 -2.26 3.84
CA SER A 72 -2.19 -1.01 3.09
C SER A 72 -3.39 -1.11 2.13
N ASN A 73 -3.50 -2.20 1.38
CA ASN A 73 -4.59 -2.40 0.42
C ASN A 73 -5.94 -2.57 1.13
N ASN A 74 -5.96 -3.29 2.26
CA ASN A 74 -7.17 -3.41 3.06
C ASN A 74 -7.58 -2.06 3.68
N LEU A 75 -6.62 -1.28 4.17
CA LEU A 75 -6.87 0.05 4.77
C LEU A 75 -7.57 0.97 3.77
N VAL A 76 -7.04 1.07 2.54
CA VAL A 76 -7.60 1.93 1.48
C VAL A 76 -8.99 1.47 1.06
N LEU A 77 -9.16 0.17 0.77
CA LEU A 77 -10.46 -0.37 0.34
C LEU A 77 -11.52 -0.28 1.44
N HIS A 78 -11.14 -0.54 2.69
CA HIS A 78 -12.03 -0.40 3.84
C HIS A 78 -12.46 1.05 4.06
N HIS A 79 -11.55 2.01 3.88
CA HIS A 79 -11.87 3.43 3.99
C HIS A 79 -12.89 3.85 2.91
N TYR A 80 -12.63 3.55 1.64
CA TYR A 80 -13.54 3.94 0.56
C TYR A 80 -14.88 3.24 0.62
N ALA A 81 -14.95 2.00 1.13
CA ALA A 81 -16.23 1.33 1.34
C ALA A 81 -17.14 2.04 2.34
N GLN A 82 -16.57 2.81 3.28
CA GLN A 82 -17.29 3.64 4.24
C GLN A 82 -17.54 5.06 3.75
N ALA A 83 -16.62 5.61 2.95
CA ALA A 83 -16.69 6.98 2.46
C ALA A 83 -17.61 7.14 1.24
N LEU A 84 -17.70 6.11 0.39
CA LEU A 84 -18.58 6.11 -0.78
C LEU A 84 -20.02 5.78 -0.39
N GLY A 85 -20.98 6.34 -1.14
CA GLY A 85 -22.40 6.02 -0.97
C GLY A 85 -22.73 4.55 -1.28
N SER A 86 -23.98 4.14 -1.03
CA SER A 86 -24.45 2.77 -1.30
C SER A 86 -24.25 2.33 -2.75
N ASP A 87 -24.24 3.29 -3.67
CA ASP A 87 -24.13 3.04 -5.11
C ASP A 87 -22.70 3.22 -5.62
N GLY A 88 -21.75 3.56 -4.73
CA GLY A 88 -20.35 3.72 -5.09
C GLY A 88 -19.70 2.38 -5.41
N GLU A 89 -19.08 2.29 -6.58
CA GLU A 89 -18.40 1.08 -7.06
C GLU A 89 -16.88 1.17 -6.89
N VAL A 90 -16.23 0.01 -6.85
CA VAL A 90 -14.77 -0.11 -6.99
C VAL A 90 -14.46 -1.03 -8.15
N TRP A 91 -13.60 -0.60 -9.05
CA TRP A 91 -13.21 -1.38 -10.22
C TRP A 91 -11.77 -1.85 -10.05
N VAL A 92 -11.54 -3.15 -10.15
CA VAL A 92 -10.23 -3.79 -9.96
C VAL A 92 -9.88 -4.65 -11.16
N SER A 93 -8.60 -4.72 -11.53
CA SER A 93 -8.15 -5.60 -12.61
C SER A 93 -8.32 -7.08 -12.24
N ALA A 94 -8.61 -7.93 -13.23
CA ALA A 94 -8.75 -9.38 -13.02
C ALA A 94 -7.44 -10.06 -12.57
N ILE A 95 -6.30 -9.38 -12.67
CA ILE A 95 -4.96 -9.91 -12.34
C ILE A 95 -4.36 -9.31 -11.07
N GLU A 96 -5.15 -8.57 -10.28
CA GLU A 96 -4.67 -8.02 -9.02
C GLU A 96 -4.27 -9.12 -8.02
N HIS A 97 -3.35 -8.79 -7.11
CA HIS A 97 -2.98 -9.68 -6.02
C HIS A 97 -4.20 -10.01 -5.12
N PRO A 98 -4.29 -11.22 -4.52
CA PRO A 98 -5.41 -11.57 -3.64
C PRO A 98 -5.72 -10.56 -2.52
N CYS A 99 -4.72 -9.83 -2.02
CA CYS A 99 -4.96 -8.80 -1.00
C CYS A 99 -5.80 -7.60 -1.48
N VAL A 100 -5.90 -7.39 -2.80
CA VAL A 100 -6.82 -6.41 -3.41
C VAL A 100 -8.15 -7.08 -3.74
N LEU A 101 -8.13 -8.23 -4.43
CA LEU A 101 -9.35 -8.92 -4.87
C LEU A 101 -10.25 -9.32 -3.71
N GLU A 102 -9.68 -9.91 -2.65
CA GLU A 102 -10.43 -10.34 -1.48
C GLU A 102 -10.91 -9.15 -0.65
N ALA A 103 -10.11 -8.08 -0.54
CA ALA A 103 -10.53 -6.86 0.12
C ALA A 103 -11.67 -6.16 -0.63
N ALA A 104 -11.60 -6.07 -1.96
CA ALA A 104 -12.68 -5.52 -2.79
C ALA A 104 -13.96 -6.34 -2.62
N ARG A 105 -13.87 -7.68 -2.73
CA ARG A 105 -15.01 -8.58 -2.47
C ARG A 105 -15.58 -8.39 -1.07
N ARG A 106 -14.72 -8.30 -0.05
CA ARG A 106 -15.11 -8.22 1.36
C ARG A 106 -15.82 -6.91 1.72
N TYR A 107 -15.39 -5.79 1.15
CA TYR A 107 -15.88 -4.46 1.53
C TYR A 107 -16.93 -3.90 0.58
N PHE A 108 -16.91 -4.31 -0.70
CA PHE A 108 -17.82 -3.79 -1.73
C PHE A 108 -18.85 -4.82 -2.21
N GLY A 109 -18.59 -6.12 -2.05
CA GLY A 109 -19.53 -7.16 -2.51
C GLY A 109 -19.84 -7.02 -4.00
N ASP A 110 -21.12 -6.92 -4.36
CA ASP A 110 -21.58 -6.76 -5.74
C ASP A 110 -21.19 -5.42 -6.39
N ARG A 111 -20.71 -4.46 -5.59
CA ARG A 111 -20.16 -3.17 -6.05
C ARG A 111 -18.71 -3.26 -6.50
N ALA A 112 -18.04 -4.38 -6.24
CA ALA A 112 -16.73 -4.65 -6.81
C ALA A 112 -16.89 -5.15 -8.25
N LYS A 113 -16.40 -4.38 -9.22
CA LYS A 113 -16.39 -4.75 -10.63
C LYS A 113 -15.00 -5.20 -11.05
N MET A 114 -14.95 -6.27 -11.83
CA MET A 114 -13.70 -6.81 -12.33
C MET A 114 -13.49 -6.36 -13.77
N LEU A 115 -12.37 -5.71 -14.03
CA LEU A 115 -11.96 -5.29 -15.36
C LEU A 115 -11.16 -6.41 -16.04
N PRO A 116 -11.51 -6.77 -17.28
CA PRO A 116 -10.82 -7.83 -18.00
C PRO A 116 -9.40 -7.40 -18.41
N VAL A 117 -8.60 -8.41 -18.74
CA VAL A 117 -7.25 -8.24 -19.28
C VAL A 117 -7.15 -8.92 -20.64
N THR A 118 -6.22 -8.45 -21.46
CA THR A 118 -5.83 -9.08 -22.71
C THR A 118 -5.11 -10.42 -22.44
N PRO A 119 -4.95 -11.29 -23.46
CA PRO A 119 -4.14 -12.51 -23.34
C PRO A 119 -2.68 -12.27 -22.91
N ASP A 120 -2.16 -11.05 -23.13
CA ASP A 120 -0.82 -10.64 -22.72
C ASP A 120 -0.74 -10.18 -21.25
N GLY A 121 -1.86 -10.24 -20.51
CA GLY A 121 -1.92 -9.84 -19.10
C GLY A 121 -1.92 -8.33 -18.89
N ILE A 122 -2.45 -7.57 -19.86
CA ILE A 122 -2.56 -6.10 -19.80
C ILE A 122 -4.03 -5.74 -19.59
N LEU A 123 -4.32 -4.75 -18.73
CA LEU A 123 -5.67 -4.22 -18.55
C LEU A 123 -6.27 -3.79 -19.90
N ASP A 124 -7.48 -4.23 -20.21
CA ASP A 124 -8.19 -3.82 -21.42
C ASP A 124 -8.74 -2.39 -21.26
N LEU A 125 -8.02 -1.42 -21.84
CA LEU A 125 -8.35 0.00 -21.74
C LEU A 125 -9.54 0.41 -22.60
N ASP A 126 -9.85 -0.34 -23.67
CA ASP A 126 -11.01 -0.07 -24.51
C ASP A 126 -12.28 -0.38 -23.70
N ILE A 127 -12.32 -1.54 -23.04
CA ILE A 127 -13.43 -1.91 -22.14
C ILE A 127 -13.54 -0.93 -20.97
N LEU A 128 -12.42 -0.53 -20.35
CA LEU A 128 -12.45 0.48 -19.29
C LEU A 128 -13.08 1.80 -19.78
N THR A 129 -12.70 2.25 -20.97
CA THR A 129 -13.21 3.50 -21.56
C THR A 129 -14.70 3.41 -21.86
N GLU A 130 -15.16 2.29 -22.42
CA GLU A 130 -16.59 2.04 -22.68
C GLU A 130 -17.41 2.06 -21.39
N GLN A 131 -16.95 1.36 -20.35
CA GLN A 131 -17.63 1.31 -19.06
C GLN A 131 -17.72 2.69 -18.42
N LEU A 132 -16.65 3.48 -18.44
CA LEU A 132 -16.66 4.85 -17.90
C LEU A 132 -17.62 5.78 -18.66
N ALA A 133 -17.78 5.60 -19.97
CA ALA A 133 -18.72 6.41 -20.76
C ALA A 133 -20.19 6.15 -20.39
N THR A 134 -20.53 4.94 -19.95
CA THR A 134 -21.90 4.58 -19.52
C THR A 134 -22.29 5.08 -18.13
N GLN A 135 -21.33 5.58 -17.34
CA GLN A 135 -21.53 6.08 -15.97
C GLN A 135 -21.77 7.60 -15.90
N ARG A 136 -21.85 8.29 -17.05
CA ARG A 136 -22.18 9.72 -17.19
C ARG A 136 -23.66 9.93 -17.46
#